data_AF-A0A382XIB0-F1
#
_entry.id   AF-A0A382XIB0-F1
#
_cell.length_a   1.000
_cell.length_b   1.000
_cell.length_c   1.000
_cell.angle_alpha   90.00
_cell.angle_beta   90.00
_cell.angle_gamma   90.00
#
_symmetry.space_group_name_H-M   'P 1'
#
loop_
_entity.id
_entity.type
_entity.pdbx_description
1 polymer ?
#
loop_
_entity_poly.entity_id
_entity_poly.type
_entity_poly.pdbx_seq_one_letter_code
_entity_poly.pdbx_strand_id
1 'polypeptide(L)'
;PGPTPLLQNHVLMAFHPPVLYLGYVGFTVPFALAVASLATGRLGEGWLLEARRWTLVAWGCLTVGIFLGAWWSYEVLGWGGYWAWDPVENASFLPWLTGTAYLHSVMVQERQGMLRVWNLSLLCSTFALTILGTFITRSGVLESVHAFTESGIGPLLLGFFALVVATTVGLIAWRGDALRAPGSIESPVSRTGAFLANNLLFGAFAFVVLLGTVFPLLVEAARGDRIAVGNPYFERMTMPVGFALLFLMAVAPALPWGRGTTEVLSARLR
;
A
#
# COMPACT_ATOMS: atom_id res chain seq x y z
N PRO A 1 15.66 21.13 11.80
CA PRO A 1 14.82 22.17 11.16
C PRO A 1 13.36 21.70 11.06
N GLY A 2 12.38 22.57 11.33
CA GLY A 2 10.94 22.31 11.18
C GLY A 2 10.44 22.45 9.73
N PRO A 3 9.13 22.26 9.45
CA PRO A 3 8.59 22.40 8.10
C PRO A 3 8.77 23.83 7.59
N THR A 4 8.72 24.05 6.27
CA THR A 4 8.83 25.39 5.69
C THR A 4 7.76 26.34 6.28
N PRO A 5 8.04 27.66 6.44
CA PRO A 5 7.08 28.60 7.04
C PRO A 5 5.69 28.59 6.37
N LEU A 6 5.67 28.28 5.08
CA LEU A 6 4.46 28.11 4.27
C LEU A 6 3.51 27.04 4.84
N LEU A 7 4.05 26.01 5.49
CA LEU A 7 3.31 24.85 6.01
C LEU A 7 2.97 24.97 7.51
N GLN A 8 3.41 26.01 8.21
CA GLN A 8 3.25 26.07 9.67
C GLN A 8 1.91 26.68 10.11
N ASN A 9 1.32 27.58 9.32
CA ASN A 9 0.22 28.43 9.76
C ASN A 9 -1.17 27.97 9.27
N HIS A 10 -1.32 26.70 8.88
CA HIS A 10 -2.58 26.17 8.36
C HIS A 10 -3.25 25.22 9.35
N VAL A 11 -4.59 25.30 9.49
CA VAL A 11 -5.35 24.42 10.41
C VAL A 11 -5.12 22.94 10.12
N LEU A 12 -4.97 22.58 8.83
CA LEU A 12 -4.73 21.20 8.42
C LEU A 12 -3.36 20.68 8.89
N MET A 13 -2.38 21.53 9.22
CA MET A 13 -1.14 21.09 9.87
C MET A 13 -1.44 20.39 11.22
N ALA A 14 -2.44 20.85 11.97
CA ALA A 14 -2.81 20.24 13.24
C ALA A 14 -3.54 18.89 13.10
N PHE A 15 -4.13 18.59 11.93
CA PHE A 15 -4.99 17.42 11.75
C PHE A 15 -4.42 16.39 10.77
N HIS A 16 -3.91 16.82 9.62
CA HIS A 16 -3.43 15.92 8.56
C HIS A 16 -2.29 15.01 9.05
N PRO A 17 -1.15 15.51 9.56
CA PRO A 17 -0.05 14.66 9.99
C PRO A 17 -0.43 13.68 11.12
N PRO A 18 -1.15 14.09 12.18
CA PRO A 18 -1.59 13.14 13.21
C PRO A 18 -2.50 12.03 12.67
N VAL A 19 -3.46 12.36 11.79
CA VAL A 19 -4.38 11.35 11.23
C VAL A 19 -3.65 10.39 10.27
N LEU A 20 -2.74 10.90 9.45
CA LEU A 20 -1.87 10.08 8.59
C LEU A 20 -1.00 9.15 9.44
N TYR A 21 -0.41 9.67 10.52
CA TYR A 21 0.43 8.91 11.44
C TYR A 21 -0.36 7.83 12.20
N LEU A 22 -1.61 8.10 12.60
CA LEU A 22 -2.52 7.08 13.14
C LEU A 22 -2.73 5.94 12.15
N GLY A 23 -2.82 6.23 10.86
CA GLY A 23 -2.83 5.20 9.82
C GLY A 23 -1.57 4.36 9.82
N TYR A 24 -0.39 5.00 9.78
CA TYR A 24 0.91 4.31 9.77
C TYR A 24 1.11 3.41 10.99
N VAL A 25 0.89 3.95 12.19
CA VAL A 25 1.03 3.21 13.44
C VAL A 25 -0.03 2.12 13.54
N GLY A 26 -1.24 2.37 13.06
CA GLY A 26 -2.34 1.40 13.06
C GLY A 26 -2.00 0.09 12.33
N PHE A 27 -1.22 0.15 11.25
CA PHE A 27 -0.76 -1.05 10.54
C PHE A 27 0.18 -1.96 11.35
N THR A 28 0.69 -1.50 12.50
CA THR A 28 1.48 -2.33 13.43
C THR A 28 0.66 -3.52 13.95
N VAL A 29 -0.64 -3.34 14.20
CA VAL A 29 -1.49 -4.40 14.76
C VAL A 29 -1.64 -5.58 13.79
N PRO A 30 -2.11 -5.40 12.53
CA PRO A 30 -2.21 -6.53 11.60
C PRO A 30 -0.83 -7.10 11.24
N PHE A 31 0.23 -6.30 11.22
CA PHE A 31 1.61 -6.80 11.09
C PHE A 31 2.01 -7.74 12.23
N ALA A 32 1.77 -7.33 13.48
CA ALA A 32 2.09 -8.14 14.65
C ALA A 32 1.31 -9.47 14.64
N LEU A 33 0.04 -9.46 14.24
CA LEU A 33 -0.76 -10.68 14.07
C LEU A 33 -0.16 -11.60 12.99
N ALA A 34 0.24 -11.05 11.84
CA ALA A 34 0.87 -11.80 10.76
C ALA A 34 2.19 -12.45 11.23
N VAL A 35 3.09 -11.68 11.83
CA VAL A 35 4.37 -12.17 12.34
C VAL A 35 4.18 -13.20 13.46
N ALA A 36 3.23 -12.98 14.37
CA ALA A 36 2.91 -13.94 15.43
C ALA A 36 2.38 -15.27 14.86
N SER A 37 1.52 -15.22 13.83
CA SER A 37 1.02 -16.43 13.17
C SER A 37 2.15 -17.25 12.52
N LEU A 38 3.11 -16.56 11.88
CA LEU A 38 4.28 -17.17 11.25
C LEU A 38 5.26 -17.74 12.29
N ALA A 39 5.56 -16.97 13.33
CA ALA A 39 6.48 -17.40 14.39
C ALA A 39 5.95 -18.62 15.15
N THR A 40 4.68 -18.58 15.56
CA THR A 40 4.04 -19.68 16.31
C THR A 40 3.64 -20.88 15.44
N GLY A 41 3.56 -20.70 14.12
CA GLY A 41 3.03 -21.71 13.20
C GLY A 41 1.52 -21.92 13.31
N ARG A 42 0.80 -21.05 14.04
CA ARG A 42 -0.66 -21.09 14.17
C ARG A 42 -1.31 -20.42 12.98
N LEU A 43 -1.28 -21.10 11.83
CA LEU A 43 -1.73 -20.58 10.52
C LEU A 43 -3.25 -20.70 10.27
N GLY A 44 -4.03 -20.93 11.33
CA GLY A 44 -5.49 -20.97 11.23
C GLY A 44 -6.09 -19.60 10.91
N GLU A 45 -7.36 -19.57 10.51
CA GLU A 45 -8.02 -18.35 10.02
C GLU A 45 -8.62 -17.47 11.14
N GLY A 46 -8.57 -17.92 12.40
CA GLY A 46 -9.21 -17.24 13.54
C GLY A 46 -8.71 -15.82 13.84
N TRP A 47 -7.54 -15.42 13.30
CA TRP A 47 -7.00 -14.06 13.46
C TRP A 47 -7.27 -13.15 12.25
N LEU A 48 -7.77 -13.68 11.13
CA LEU A 48 -7.99 -12.91 9.89
C LEU A 48 -9.05 -11.82 10.09
N LEU A 49 -10.13 -12.14 10.81
CA LEU A 49 -11.18 -11.19 11.12
C LEU A 49 -10.64 -9.99 11.88
N GLU A 50 -9.78 -10.25 12.87
CA GLU A 50 -9.18 -9.21 13.70
C GLU A 50 -8.16 -8.39 12.90
N ALA A 51 -7.28 -9.05 12.13
CA ALA A 51 -6.37 -8.37 11.23
C ALA A 51 -7.12 -7.49 10.21
N ARG A 52 -8.24 -7.96 9.65
CA ARG A 52 -9.07 -7.18 8.73
C ARG A 52 -9.68 -5.96 9.41
N ARG A 53 -10.22 -6.08 10.62
CA ARG A 53 -10.79 -4.95 11.39
C ARG A 53 -9.75 -3.88 11.65
N TRP A 54 -8.58 -4.25 12.17
CA TRP A 54 -7.49 -3.30 12.42
C TRP A 54 -6.95 -2.70 11.13
N THR A 55 -6.88 -3.49 10.06
CA THR A 55 -6.49 -2.97 8.75
C THR A 55 -7.48 -1.93 8.25
N LEU A 56 -8.79 -2.13 8.40
CA LEU A 56 -9.80 -1.13 8.03
C LEU A 56 -9.68 0.17 8.84
N VAL A 57 -9.40 0.08 10.14
CA VAL A 57 -9.18 1.26 10.99
C VAL A 57 -7.94 2.02 10.52
N ALA A 58 -6.80 1.35 10.39
CA ALA A 58 -5.54 1.95 9.94
C ALA A 58 -5.65 2.53 8.53
N TRP A 59 -6.23 1.78 7.60
CA TRP A 59 -6.49 2.19 6.22
C TRP A 59 -7.46 3.38 6.16
N GLY A 60 -8.49 3.41 7.00
CA GLY A 60 -9.44 4.52 7.08
C GLY A 60 -8.77 5.81 7.56
N CYS A 61 -7.99 5.73 8.64
CA CYS A 61 -7.17 6.86 9.11
C CYS A 61 -6.19 7.32 8.03
N LEU A 62 -5.47 6.41 7.38
CA LEU A 62 -4.54 6.76 6.29
C LEU A 62 -5.27 7.43 5.12
N THR A 63 -6.46 6.93 4.75
CA THR A 63 -7.29 7.51 3.69
C THR A 63 -7.67 8.94 4.03
N VAL A 64 -8.21 9.19 5.22
CA VAL A 64 -8.56 10.55 5.67
C VAL A 64 -7.32 11.43 5.72
N GLY A 65 -6.20 10.90 6.22
CA GLY A 65 -4.91 11.60 6.22
C GLY A 65 -4.52 12.06 4.82
N ILE A 66 -4.50 11.17 3.83
CA ILE A 66 -4.17 11.51 2.44
C ILE A 66 -5.13 12.58 1.89
N PHE A 67 -6.44 12.45 2.11
CA PHE A 67 -7.42 13.46 1.67
C PHE A 67 -7.18 14.83 2.29
N LEU A 68 -6.93 14.90 3.59
CA LEU A 68 -6.61 16.17 4.27
C LEU A 68 -5.29 16.77 3.75
N GLY A 69 -4.32 15.94 3.39
CA GLY A 69 -3.06 16.37 2.79
C GLY A 69 -3.26 16.95 1.39
N ALA A 70 -4.06 16.28 0.56
CA ALA A 70 -4.41 16.73 -0.78
C ALA A 70 -5.19 18.07 -0.75
N TRP A 71 -6.15 18.20 0.17
CA TRP A 71 -6.83 19.48 0.43
C TRP A 71 -5.81 20.55 0.81
N TRP A 72 -4.97 20.26 1.79
CA TRP A 72 -4.01 21.23 2.30
C TRP A 72 -3.03 21.71 1.23
N SER A 73 -2.50 20.80 0.42
CA SER A 73 -1.64 21.09 -0.73
C SER A 73 -2.34 22.04 -1.71
N TYR A 74 -3.61 21.76 -2.03
CA TYR A 74 -4.41 22.59 -2.92
C TYR A 74 -4.56 24.04 -2.45
N GLU A 75 -4.81 24.25 -1.15
CA GLU A 75 -4.96 25.61 -0.60
C GLU A 75 -3.62 26.34 -0.49
N VAL A 76 -2.56 25.66 -0.03
CA VAL A 76 -1.27 26.29 0.24
C VAL A 76 -0.47 26.58 -1.04
N LEU A 77 -0.65 25.76 -2.09
CA LEU A 77 -0.02 25.99 -3.40
C LEU A 77 -0.82 26.96 -4.28
N GLY A 78 -1.75 27.73 -3.70
CA GLY A 78 -2.52 28.74 -4.42
C GLY A 78 -3.40 28.14 -5.51
N TRP A 79 -4.13 27.06 -5.21
CA TRP A 79 -5.04 26.35 -6.13
C TRP A 79 -4.32 25.59 -7.26
N GLY A 80 -3.01 25.34 -7.11
CA GLY A 80 -2.13 24.75 -8.13
C GLY A 80 -2.26 23.23 -8.35
N GLY A 81 -3.03 22.52 -7.50
CA GLY A 81 -3.26 21.07 -7.63
C GLY A 81 -3.38 20.36 -6.28
N TYR A 82 -4.01 19.19 -6.25
CA TYR A 82 -4.24 18.38 -5.04
C TYR A 82 -3.28 17.19 -4.90
N TRP A 83 -2.51 16.90 -5.96
CA TRP A 83 -1.54 15.81 -6.01
C TRP A 83 -0.46 16.14 -7.04
N ALA A 84 0.80 15.92 -6.68
CA ALA A 84 1.95 16.25 -7.52
C ALA A 84 2.97 15.10 -7.64
N TRP A 85 2.62 13.89 -7.20
CA TRP A 85 3.55 12.74 -7.18
C TRP A 85 4.86 13.02 -6.42
N ASP A 86 4.80 13.90 -5.42
CA ASP A 86 5.93 14.23 -4.56
C ASP A 86 6.36 12.99 -3.75
N PRO A 87 7.64 12.79 -3.43
CA PRO A 87 8.10 11.60 -2.70
C PRO A 87 7.36 11.32 -1.39
N VAL A 88 6.90 12.36 -0.68
CA VAL A 88 6.14 12.20 0.57
C VAL A 88 4.69 11.81 0.30
N GLU A 89 4.08 12.36 -0.75
CA GLU A 89 2.77 11.93 -1.23
C GLU A 89 2.82 10.44 -1.61
N ASN A 90 3.80 10.05 -2.44
CA ASN A 90 4.01 8.66 -2.87
C ASN A 90 4.24 7.73 -1.69
N ALA A 91 5.05 8.15 -0.71
CA ALA A 91 5.32 7.39 0.50
C ALA A 91 4.04 7.05 1.28
N SER A 92 3.09 7.97 1.36
CA SER A 92 1.79 7.74 2.00
C SER A 92 0.86 6.83 1.20
N PHE A 93 0.97 6.88 -0.13
CA PHE A 93 0.12 6.12 -1.03
C PHE A 93 0.51 4.64 -1.13
N LEU A 94 1.80 4.32 -1.01
CA LEU A 94 2.31 2.95 -1.07
C LEU A 94 1.66 1.98 -0.06
N PRO A 95 1.65 2.23 1.26
CA PRO A 95 0.96 1.36 2.21
C PRO A 95 -0.56 1.38 2.02
N TRP A 96 -1.13 2.47 1.49
CA TRP A 96 -2.55 2.52 1.14
C TRP A 96 -2.88 1.51 0.03
N LEU A 97 -2.06 1.42 -1.02
CA LEU A 97 -2.25 0.48 -2.14
C LEU A 97 -2.13 -0.98 -1.67
N THR A 98 -1.09 -1.33 -0.92
CA THR A 98 -0.89 -2.70 -0.43
C THR A 98 -1.92 -3.10 0.63
N GLY A 99 -2.33 -2.15 1.49
CA GLY A 99 -3.43 -2.36 2.44
C GLY A 99 -4.77 -2.57 1.74
N THR A 100 -5.04 -1.80 0.68
CA THR A 100 -6.25 -1.99 -0.15
C THR A 100 -6.24 -3.36 -0.82
N ALA A 101 -5.10 -3.77 -1.39
CA ALA A 101 -4.94 -5.10 -1.95
C ALA A 101 -5.30 -6.19 -0.92
N TYR A 102 -4.76 -6.08 0.31
CA TYR A 102 -5.03 -7.04 1.38
C TYR A 102 -6.51 -7.09 1.75
N LEU A 103 -7.17 -5.94 1.89
CA LEU A 103 -8.59 -5.87 2.24
C LEU A 103 -9.49 -6.58 1.21
N HIS A 104 -9.07 -6.63 -0.06
CA HIS A 104 -9.77 -7.37 -1.11
C HIS A 104 -9.44 -8.87 -1.09
N SER A 105 -8.16 -9.22 -0.93
CA SER A 105 -7.72 -10.61 -1.00
C SER A 105 -7.99 -11.42 0.27
N VAL A 106 -8.15 -10.77 1.43
CA VAL A 106 -8.57 -11.46 2.68
C VAL A 106 -9.97 -12.03 2.55
N MET A 107 -10.87 -11.37 1.82
CA MET A 107 -12.22 -11.89 1.56
C MET A 107 -12.20 -13.17 0.72
N VAL A 108 -11.23 -13.29 -0.19
CA VAL A 108 -11.03 -14.52 -0.98
C VAL A 108 -10.43 -15.62 -0.11
N GLN A 109 -9.48 -15.28 0.77
CA GLN A 109 -8.91 -16.24 1.70
C GLN A 109 -9.99 -16.82 2.63
N GLU A 110 -10.81 -15.99 3.27
CA GLU A 110 -11.89 -16.45 4.16
C GLU A 110 -12.93 -17.34 3.44
N ARG A 111 -13.16 -17.13 2.14
CA ARG A 111 -14.16 -17.86 1.37
C ARG A 111 -13.65 -19.11 0.66
N GLN A 112 -12.37 -19.16 0.31
CA GLN A 112 -11.80 -20.18 -0.58
C GLN A 112 -10.55 -20.86 0.00
N GLY A 113 -10.05 -20.40 1.16
CA GLY A 113 -8.83 -20.92 1.79
C GLY A 113 -7.56 -20.67 0.98
N MET A 114 -7.59 -19.77 -0.01
CA MET A 114 -6.49 -19.44 -0.93
C MET A 114 -5.70 -18.20 -0.50
N LEU A 115 -4.61 -17.88 -1.21
CA LEU A 115 -3.87 -16.62 -1.10
C LEU A 115 -3.22 -16.33 0.27
N ARG A 116 -3.00 -17.34 1.11
CA ARG A 116 -2.39 -17.17 2.45
C ARG A 116 -1.03 -16.47 2.39
N VAL A 117 -0.11 -16.97 1.56
CA VAL A 117 1.22 -16.36 1.35
C VAL A 117 1.10 -14.92 0.87
N TRP A 118 0.18 -14.68 -0.06
CA TRP A 118 -0.05 -13.35 -0.63
C TRP A 118 -0.55 -12.35 0.42
N ASN A 119 -1.55 -12.73 1.22
CA ASN A 119 -2.11 -11.87 2.27
C ASN A 119 -1.10 -11.58 3.38
N LEU A 120 -0.32 -12.58 3.79
CA LEU A 120 0.77 -12.37 4.75
C LEU A 120 1.84 -11.43 4.17
N SER A 121 2.20 -11.61 2.90
CA SER A 121 3.15 -10.73 2.21
C SER A 121 2.61 -9.30 2.13
N LEU A 122 1.33 -9.10 1.83
CA LEU A 122 0.72 -7.78 1.77
C LEU A 122 0.69 -7.09 3.14
N LEU A 123 0.35 -7.80 4.23
CA LEU A 123 0.40 -7.23 5.57
C LEU A 123 1.82 -6.81 5.97
N CYS A 124 2.79 -7.69 5.72
CA CYS A 124 4.20 -7.42 6.01
C CYS A 124 4.74 -6.25 5.18
N SER A 125 4.47 -6.24 3.87
CA SER A 125 4.85 -5.16 2.96
C SER A 125 4.18 -3.85 3.32
N THR A 126 2.90 -3.86 3.71
CA THR A 126 2.19 -2.63 4.12
C THR A 126 2.87 -1.96 5.30
N PHE A 127 3.22 -2.73 6.34
CA PHE A 127 3.96 -2.19 7.48
C PHE A 127 5.40 -1.80 7.13
N ALA A 128 6.11 -2.58 6.31
CA ALA A 128 7.44 -2.20 5.85
C ALA A 128 7.42 -0.86 5.08
N LEU A 129 6.38 -0.63 4.27
CA LEU A 129 6.19 0.60 3.50
C LEU A 129 5.87 1.81 4.39
N THR A 130 5.24 1.65 5.57
CA THR A 130 5.08 2.79 6.51
C THR A 130 6.42 3.22 7.11
N ILE A 131 7.32 2.26 7.39
CA ILE A 131 8.69 2.54 7.85
C ILE A 131 9.48 3.23 6.73
N LEU A 132 9.40 2.71 5.49
CA LEU A 132 10.03 3.35 4.34
C LEU A 132 9.51 4.77 4.12
N GLY A 133 8.20 4.98 4.25
CA GLY A 133 7.62 6.33 4.15
C GLY A 133 8.09 7.28 5.26
N THR A 134 8.30 6.75 6.47
CA THR A 134 8.89 7.52 7.57
C THR A 134 10.35 7.84 7.28
N PHE A 135 11.11 6.92 6.69
CA PHE A 135 12.47 7.18 6.24
C PHE A 135 12.51 8.30 5.19
N ILE A 136 11.66 8.22 4.14
CA ILE A 136 11.60 9.24 3.08
C ILE A 136 11.30 10.63 3.66
N THR A 137 10.32 10.72 4.57
CA THR A 137 9.89 12.01 5.16
C THR A 137 10.88 12.61 6.17
N ARG A 138 11.77 11.81 6.77
CA ARG A 138 12.62 12.22 7.90
C ARG A 138 14.12 12.27 7.61
N SER A 139 14.56 11.64 6.52
CA SER A 139 15.99 11.52 6.18
C SER A 139 16.55 12.70 5.39
N GLY A 140 15.70 13.45 4.66
CA GLY A 140 16.16 14.48 3.73
C GLY A 140 16.86 13.92 2.48
N VAL A 141 16.73 12.61 2.23
CA VAL A 141 17.43 11.92 1.13
C VAL A 141 16.80 12.20 -0.24
N LEU A 142 15.53 12.60 -0.26
CA LEU A 142 14.82 13.05 -1.46
C LEU A 142 14.36 14.49 -1.25
N GLU A 143 14.51 15.33 -2.27
CA GLU A 143 13.91 16.65 -2.27
C GLU A 143 12.39 16.54 -2.30
N SER A 144 11.73 17.16 -1.33
CA SER A 144 10.27 17.19 -1.22
C SER A 144 9.83 18.50 -0.58
N VAL A 145 8.79 19.12 -1.15
CA VAL A 145 8.17 20.31 -0.58
C VAL A 145 7.40 19.99 0.71
N HIS A 146 7.05 18.73 0.91
CA HIS A 146 6.33 18.20 2.07
C HIS A 146 7.27 17.61 3.13
N ALA A 147 8.59 17.79 3.02
CA ALA A 147 9.53 17.34 4.05
C ALA A 147 9.36 18.20 5.32
N PHE A 148 9.02 17.56 6.44
CA PHE A 148 8.74 18.27 7.70
C PHE A 148 9.97 18.53 8.55
N THR A 149 10.97 17.64 8.52
CA THR A 149 12.17 17.77 9.35
C THR A 149 13.24 16.81 8.89
N GLU A 150 14.45 17.29 8.64
CA GLU A 150 15.63 16.44 8.48
C GLU A 150 16.19 16.05 9.85
N SER A 151 16.47 14.76 10.04
CA SER A 151 17.02 14.23 11.29
C SER A 151 18.02 13.10 11.02
N GLY A 152 19.03 12.98 11.89
CA GLY A 152 20.07 11.94 11.78
C GLY A 152 19.58 10.50 12.01
N ILE A 153 18.26 10.27 12.12
CA ILE A 153 17.66 8.95 12.34
C ILE A 153 17.50 8.13 11.06
N GLY A 154 17.75 8.72 9.88
CA GLY A 154 17.61 8.06 8.58
C GLY A 154 18.28 6.67 8.52
N PRO A 155 19.57 6.53 8.89
CA PRO A 155 20.24 5.22 8.92
C PRO A 155 19.59 4.21 9.86
N LEU A 156 19.07 4.65 11.02
CA LEU A 156 18.38 3.78 11.97
C LEU A 156 17.05 3.27 11.39
N LEU A 157 16.27 4.15 10.75
CA LEU A 157 15.02 3.78 10.08
C LEU A 157 15.28 2.81 8.92
N LEU A 158 16.33 3.02 8.14
CA LEU A 158 16.69 2.13 7.04
C LEU A 158 17.17 0.76 7.56
N GLY A 159 17.96 0.73 8.64
CA GLY A 159 18.35 -0.51 9.31
C GLY A 159 17.15 -1.27 9.89
N PHE A 160 16.20 -0.55 10.49
CA PHE A 160 14.96 -1.15 11.00
C PHE A 160 14.07 -1.67 9.86
N PHE A 161 13.94 -0.92 8.76
CA PHE A 161 13.26 -1.39 7.55
C PHE A 161 13.89 -2.69 7.03
N ALA A 162 15.21 -2.73 6.87
CA ALA A 162 15.93 -3.92 6.42
C ALA A 162 15.71 -5.12 7.35
N LEU A 163 15.73 -4.90 8.67
CA LEU A 163 15.45 -5.94 9.67
C LEU A 163 14.02 -6.49 9.53
N VAL A 164 13.03 -5.62 9.38
CA VAL A 164 11.62 -6.01 9.20
C VAL A 164 11.43 -6.80 7.91
N VAL A 165 12.00 -6.34 6.79
CA VAL A 165 11.94 -7.06 5.51
C VAL A 165 12.63 -8.42 5.61
N ALA A 166 13.85 -8.48 6.13
CA ALA A 166 14.59 -9.73 6.28
C ALA A 166 13.85 -10.74 7.18
N THR A 167 13.29 -10.27 8.30
CA THR A 167 12.54 -11.11 9.24
C THR A 167 11.27 -11.66 8.59
N THR A 168 10.48 -10.81 7.94
CA THR A 168 9.21 -11.23 7.33
C THR A 168 9.42 -12.17 6.14
N VAL A 169 10.37 -11.85 5.26
CA VAL A 169 10.74 -12.74 4.14
C VAL A 169 11.26 -14.07 4.67
N GLY A 170 12.15 -14.06 5.67
CA GLY A 170 12.68 -15.26 6.30
C GLY A 170 11.60 -16.13 6.94
N LEU A 171 10.66 -15.52 7.66
CA LEU A 171 9.53 -16.23 8.29
C LEU A 171 8.57 -16.82 7.26
N ILE A 172 8.22 -16.07 6.21
CA ILE A 172 7.35 -16.56 5.13
C ILE A 172 8.02 -17.71 4.38
N ALA A 173 9.32 -17.58 4.05
CA ALA A 173 10.08 -18.63 3.41
C ALA A 173 10.17 -19.89 4.28
N TRP A 174 10.46 -19.74 5.58
CA TRP A 174 10.53 -20.85 6.52
C TRP A 174 9.20 -21.58 6.68
N ARG A 175 8.07 -20.87 6.60
CA ARG A 175 6.71 -21.45 6.69
C ARG A 175 6.11 -21.83 5.33
N GLY A 176 6.86 -21.73 4.23
CA GLY A 176 6.36 -21.88 2.86
C GLY A 176 5.51 -23.14 2.62
N ASP A 177 5.97 -24.30 3.08
CA ASP A 177 5.24 -25.56 2.89
C ASP A 177 3.92 -25.62 3.68
N ALA A 178 3.91 -25.07 4.90
CA ALA A 178 2.71 -25.02 5.75
C ALA A 178 1.69 -23.96 5.27
N LEU A 179 2.14 -23.00 4.46
CA LEU A 179 1.30 -21.95 3.88
C LEU A 179 0.62 -22.35 2.57
N ARG A 180 0.94 -23.53 2.01
CA ARG A 180 0.31 -24.03 0.79
C ARG A 180 -1.20 -24.14 0.97
N ALA A 181 -1.93 -23.41 0.14
CA ALA A 181 -3.37 -23.43 0.12
C ALA A 181 -3.88 -24.58 -0.75
N PRO A 182 -4.89 -25.35 -0.30
CA PRO A 182 -5.48 -26.41 -1.11
C PRO A 182 -6.41 -25.89 -2.23
N GLY A 183 -6.90 -24.66 -2.12
CA GLY A 183 -7.84 -24.09 -3.10
C GLY A 183 -7.17 -23.77 -4.44
N SER A 184 -7.95 -23.85 -5.52
CA SER A 184 -7.51 -23.54 -6.89
C SER A 184 -8.50 -22.60 -7.60
N ILE A 185 -8.04 -21.90 -8.63
CA ILE A 185 -8.90 -21.01 -9.43
C ILE A 185 -9.68 -21.86 -10.43
N GLU A 186 -10.99 -22.02 -10.22
CA GLU A 186 -11.84 -22.84 -11.09
C GLU A 186 -12.09 -22.23 -12.48
N SER A 187 -12.12 -20.89 -12.58
CA SER A 187 -12.33 -20.15 -13.82
C SER A 187 -11.67 -18.76 -13.75
N PRO A 188 -10.85 -18.37 -14.75
CA PRO A 188 -10.29 -17.03 -14.83
C PRO A 188 -11.36 -15.93 -14.97
N VAL A 189 -12.45 -16.23 -15.68
CA VAL A 189 -13.62 -15.33 -15.81
C VAL A 189 -14.60 -15.67 -14.69
N SER A 190 -14.24 -15.26 -13.48
CA SER A 190 -15.06 -15.40 -12.28
C SER A 190 -14.82 -14.21 -11.37
N ARG A 191 -15.67 -14.03 -10.36
CA ARG A 191 -15.47 -13.01 -9.33
C ARG A 191 -14.14 -13.23 -8.60
N THR A 192 -13.77 -14.48 -8.32
CA THR A 192 -12.48 -14.84 -7.73
C THR A 192 -11.31 -14.44 -8.64
N GLY A 193 -11.42 -14.71 -9.94
CA GLY A 193 -10.43 -14.28 -10.93
C GLY A 193 -10.30 -12.76 -11.02
N ALA A 194 -11.42 -12.04 -10.99
CA ALA A 194 -11.42 -10.57 -10.98
C ALA A 194 -10.86 -9.98 -9.69
N PHE A 195 -11.11 -10.59 -8.52
CA PHE A 195 -10.47 -10.19 -7.26
C PHE A 195 -8.95 -10.37 -7.33
N LEU A 196 -8.48 -11.48 -7.90
CA LEU A 196 -7.05 -11.71 -8.08
C LEU A 196 -6.43 -10.70 -9.06
N ALA A 197 -7.09 -10.45 -10.19
CA ALA A 197 -6.65 -9.45 -11.17
C ALA A 197 -6.56 -8.05 -10.54
N ASN A 198 -7.57 -7.63 -9.78
CA ASN A 198 -7.52 -6.38 -9.01
C ASN A 198 -6.34 -6.34 -8.05
N ASN A 199 -6.07 -7.45 -7.34
CA ASN A 199 -4.95 -7.53 -6.42
C ASN A 199 -3.59 -7.40 -7.12
N LEU A 200 -3.42 -8.05 -8.27
CA LEU A 200 -2.21 -7.93 -9.09
C LEU A 200 -2.03 -6.51 -9.61
N LEU A 201 -3.11 -5.84 -10.02
CA LEU A 201 -3.07 -4.44 -10.45
C LEU A 201 -2.69 -3.49 -9.30
N PHE A 202 -3.22 -3.69 -8.08
CA PHE A 202 -2.78 -2.92 -6.90
C PHE A 202 -1.29 -3.13 -6.61
N GLY A 203 -0.82 -4.38 -6.68
CA GLY A 203 0.61 -4.71 -6.53
C GLY A 203 1.48 -4.05 -7.61
N ALA A 204 1.03 -4.08 -8.87
CA ALA A 204 1.72 -3.42 -9.98
C ALA A 204 1.75 -1.90 -9.81
N PHE A 205 0.63 -1.29 -9.36
CA PHE A 205 0.57 0.13 -9.05
C PHE A 205 1.59 0.49 -7.97
N ALA A 206 1.57 -0.24 -6.85
CA ALA A 206 2.50 -0.02 -5.74
C ALA A 206 3.95 -0.18 -6.20
N PHE A 207 4.25 -1.18 -7.02
CA PHE A 207 5.59 -1.40 -7.59
C PHE A 207 6.04 -0.23 -8.47
N VAL A 208 5.20 0.26 -9.38
CA VAL A 208 5.51 1.39 -10.26
C VAL A 208 5.82 2.67 -9.46
N VAL A 209 4.99 2.96 -8.46
CA VAL A 209 5.15 4.12 -7.58
C VAL A 209 6.41 3.99 -6.72
N LEU A 210 6.64 2.80 -6.15
CA LEU A 210 7.82 2.53 -5.34
C LEU A 210 9.07 2.69 -6.17
N LEU A 211 9.11 2.07 -7.36
CA LEU A 211 10.23 2.16 -8.28
C LEU A 211 10.52 3.61 -8.64
N GLY A 212 9.52 4.37 -9.08
CA GLY A 212 9.71 5.79 -9.41
C GLY A 212 10.23 6.62 -8.24
N THR A 213 9.78 6.32 -7.03
CA THR A 213 10.16 7.05 -5.81
C THR A 213 11.58 6.72 -5.34
N VAL A 214 11.99 5.44 -5.41
CA VAL A 214 13.31 4.99 -4.94
C VAL A 214 14.39 5.02 -6.02
N PHE A 215 14.01 5.11 -7.30
CA PHE A 215 14.96 5.11 -8.42
C PHE A 215 16.04 6.21 -8.32
N PRO A 216 15.71 7.46 -7.97
CA PRO A 216 16.73 8.49 -7.68
C PRO A 216 17.80 8.03 -6.69
N LEU A 217 17.39 7.34 -5.61
CA LEU A 217 18.30 6.87 -4.56
C LEU A 217 19.24 5.78 -5.06
N LEU A 218 18.74 4.91 -5.95
CA LEU A 218 19.56 3.88 -6.57
C LEU A 218 20.59 4.48 -7.52
N VAL A 219 20.22 5.52 -8.28
CA VAL A 219 21.13 6.22 -9.19
C VAL A 219 22.19 7.00 -8.41
N GLU A 220 21.81 7.72 -7.37
CA GLU A 220 22.76 8.43 -6.50
C GLU A 220 23.74 7.45 -5.84
N ALA A 221 23.25 6.31 -5.33
CA ALA A 221 24.12 5.29 -4.74
C ALA A 221 25.07 4.62 -5.74
N ALA A 222 24.67 4.44 -7.01
CA ALA A 222 25.46 3.74 -8.01
C ALA A 222 26.42 4.65 -8.80
N ARG A 223 26.03 5.90 -9.05
CA ARG A 223 26.74 6.84 -9.94
C ARG A 223 27.15 8.14 -9.26
N GLY A 224 26.58 8.46 -8.10
CA GLY A 224 26.75 9.76 -7.45
C GLY A 224 25.89 10.88 -8.05
N ASP A 225 25.04 10.56 -9.03
CA ASP A 225 24.20 11.53 -9.73
C ASP A 225 22.87 11.73 -9.00
N ARG A 226 22.53 12.99 -8.70
CA ARG A 226 21.21 13.35 -8.19
C ARG A 226 20.26 13.63 -9.34
N ILE A 227 19.23 12.79 -9.44
CA ILE A 227 18.15 12.95 -10.41
C ILE A 227 16.81 13.07 -9.69
N ALA A 228 15.81 13.61 -10.38
CA ALA A 228 14.43 13.60 -9.91
C ALA A 228 13.55 12.87 -10.92
N VAL A 229 12.61 12.06 -10.43
CA VAL A 229 11.56 11.45 -11.25
C VAL A 229 10.32 12.32 -11.11
N GLY A 230 9.92 12.99 -12.19
CA GLY A 230 8.77 13.90 -12.20
C GLY A 230 7.45 13.22 -12.60
N ASN A 231 6.37 13.99 -12.50
CA ASN A 231 4.98 13.59 -12.79
C ASN A 231 4.80 12.80 -14.09
N PRO A 232 5.43 13.14 -15.24
CA PRO A 232 5.21 12.43 -16.49
C PRO A 232 5.49 10.92 -16.41
N TYR A 233 6.45 10.50 -15.58
CA TYR A 233 6.69 9.07 -15.33
C TYR A 233 5.49 8.42 -14.63
N PHE A 234 5.08 8.97 -13.50
CA PHE A 234 4.01 8.40 -12.68
C PHE A 234 2.69 8.40 -13.42
N GLU A 235 2.34 9.53 -14.04
CA GLU A 235 1.16 9.67 -14.88
C GLU A 235 1.11 8.58 -15.97
N ARG A 236 2.14 8.48 -16.79
CA ARG A 236 2.19 7.53 -17.91
C ARG A 236 2.11 6.07 -17.45
N MET A 237 2.77 5.73 -16.35
CA MET A 237 2.87 4.35 -15.88
C MET A 237 1.66 3.93 -15.04
N THR A 238 1.04 4.85 -14.31
CA THR A 238 -0.07 4.54 -13.40
C THR A 238 -1.45 4.68 -14.06
N MET A 239 -1.62 5.56 -15.05
CA MET A 239 -2.92 5.75 -15.72
C MET A 239 -3.52 4.44 -16.27
N PRO A 240 -2.80 3.62 -17.06
CA PRO A 240 -3.36 2.37 -17.58
C PRO A 240 -3.79 1.41 -16.46
N VAL A 241 -3.00 1.34 -15.39
CA VAL A 241 -3.29 0.50 -14.22
C VAL A 241 -4.53 1.02 -13.48
N GLY A 242 -4.64 2.34 -13.29
CA GLY A 242 -5.79 2.99 -12.68
C GLY A 242 -7.09 2.77 -13.45
N PHE A 243 -7.07 2.96 -14.78
CA PHE A 243 -8.24 2.69 -15.62
C PHE A 243 -8.65 1.21 -15.59
N ALA A 244 -7.67 0.29 -15.61
CA ALA A 244 -7.95 -1.14 -15.50
C ALA A 244 -8.58 -1.50 -14.14
N LEU A 245 -8.11 -0.91 -13.04
CA LEU A 245 -8.70 -1.07 -11.70
C LEU A 245 -10.15 -0.58 -11.67
N LEU A 246 -10.41 0.63 -12.16
CA LEU A 246 -11.77 1.20 -12.20
C LEU A 246 -12.72 0.34 -13.03
N PHE A 247 -12.26 -0.12 -14.19
CA PHE A 247 -13.02 -1.03 -15.04
C PHE A 247 -13.36 -2.34 -14.32
N LEU A 248 -12.38 -2.98 -13.68
CA LEU A 248 -12.62 -4.21 -12.93
C LEU A 248 -13.50 -3.99 -11.72
N MET A 249 -13.42 -2.85 -11.03
CA MET A 249 -14.34 -2.51 -9.93
C MET A 249 -15.79 -2.39 -10.40
N ALA A 250 -16.03 -1.91 -11.62
CA ALA A 250 -17.37 -1.84 -12.20
C ALA A 250 -17.89 -3.24 -12.62
N VAL A 251 -17.04 -4.07 -13.21
CA VAL A 251 -17.46 -5.37 -13.78
C VAL A 251 -17.47 -6.51 -12.76
N ALA A 252 -16.50 -6.56 -11.83
CA ALA A 252 -16.32 -7.69 -10.91
C ALA A 252 -17.56 -8.02 -10.05
N PRO A 253 -18.33 -7.05 -9.52
CA PRO A 253 -19.55 -7.35 -8.76
C PRO A 253 -20.62 -8.10 -9.57
N ALA A 254 -20.68 -7.87 -10.89
CA ALA A 254 -21.61 -8.56 -11.78
C ALA A 254 -21.22 -10.02 -12.06
N LEU A 255 -19.93 -10.36 -11.93
CA LEU A 255 -19.42 -11.71 -12.17
C LEU A 255 -19.90 -12.72 -11.12
N PRO A 256 -20.18 -13.97 -11.49
CA PRO A 256 -20.47 -15.04 -10.55
C PRO A 256 -19.19 -15.56 -9.87
N TRP A 257 -19.31 -16.17 -8.68
CA TRP A 257 -18.17 -16.73 -7.95
C TRP A 257 -17.58 -18.00 -8.59
N GLY A 258 -18.38 -18.76 -9.36
CA GLY A 258 -17.96 -19.98 -10.07
C GLY A 258 -18.10 -19.87 -11.59
N ARG A 259 -18.24 -21.00 -12.30
CA ARG A 259 -18.49 -21.02 -13.76
C ARG A 259 -19.83 -20.35 -14.08
N GLY A 260 -19.76 -19.11 -14.59
CA GLY A 260 -20.91 -18.41 -15.14
C GLY A 260 -21.17 -18.87 -16.57
N THR A 261 -22.37 -19.35 -16.86
CA THR A 261 -22.87 -19.41 -18.25
C THR A 261 -23.05 -17.98 -18.76
N THR A 262 -22.73 -17.75 -20.04
CA THR A 262 -22.78 -16.44 -20.72
C THR A 262 -24.18 -15.80 -20.64
N GLU A 263 -25.24 -16.61 -20.54
CA GLU A 263 -26.63 -16.17 -20.34
C GLU A 263 -26.86 -15.49 -18.98
N VAL A 264 -26.19 -15.93 -17.91
CA VAL A 264 -26.30 -15.30 -16.59
C VAL A 264 -25.58 -13.96 -16.54
N LEU A 265 -24.50 -13.82 -17.31
CA LEU A 265 -23.75 -12.57 -17.44
C LEU A 265 -24.51 -11.52 -18.25
N SER A 266 -25.15 -11.90 -19.36
CA SER A 266 -25.92 -10.97 -20.20
C SER A 266 -27.17 -10.43 -19.51
N ALA A 267 -27.80 -11.22 -18.63
CA ALA A 267 -28.96 -10.79 -17.84
C ALA A 267 -28.62 -9.83 -16.70
N ARG A 268 -27.38 -9.86 -16.16
CA ARG A 268 -26.95 -9.01 -15.04
C ARG A 268 -26.29 -7.70 -15.44
N LEU A 269 -25.85 -7.59 -16.69
CA LEU A 269 -25.17 -6.41 -17.24
C LEU A 269 -26.11 -5.48 -18.03
N ARG A 270 -27.38 -5.86 -18.20
CA ARG A 270 -28.46 -5.00 -18.72
C ARG A 270 -29.13 -4.26 -17.57
#